data_AF-F3FG41-F1
#
_entry.id   AF-F3FG41-F1
#
_cell.length_a   1.000
_cell.length_b   1.000
_cell.length_c   1.000
_cell.angle_alpha   90.00
_cell.angle_beta   90.00
_cell.angle_gamma   90.00
#
_symmetry.space_group_name_H-M   'P 1'
#
loop_
_entity.id
_entity.type
_entity.pdbx_description
1 polymer ?
#
loop_
_entity_poly.entity_id
_entity_poly.type
_entity_poly.pdbx_seq_one_letter_code
_entity_poly.pdbx_strand_id
1 'polypeptide(L)'
;MIKQGLGLSLLALGIAQAGSVFAVTPMTGNEVEARVGAMLDNMTQSEKINFSRVDDGRMIPKLDKFNLQGTVAYDSAMGVLVGGKTFGAQYPSPSALAA
;
A
#
# COMPACT_ATOMS: atom_id res chain seq x y z
N MET A 1 49.62 -6.89 0.30
CA MET A 1 48.52 -6.93 -0.69
C MET A 1 47.21 -7.56 -0.19
N ILE A 2 47.10 -8.03 1.07
CA ILE A 2 45.88 -8.73 1.57
C ILE A 2 44.81 -7.79 2.16
N LYS A 3 45.20 -6.60 2.66
CA LYS A 3 44.29 -5.66 3.34
C LYS A 3 43.26 -4.96 2.42
N GLN A 4 43.60 -4.73 1.15
CA GLN A 4 42.71 -4.03 0.21
C GLN A 4 41.60 -4.93 -0.34
N GLY A 5 41.86 -6.23 -0.49
CA GLY A 5 40.85 -7.20 -0.95
C GLY A 5 39.74 -7.43 0.08
N LEU A 6 40.09 -7.45 1.37
CA LEU A 6 39.10 -7.68 2.45
C LEU A 6 38.10 -6.51 2.59
N GLY A 7 38.58 -5.28 2.46
CA GLY A 7 37.74 -4.07 2.57
C GLY A 7 36.76 -3.93 1.39
N LEU A 8 37.19 -4.29 0.18
CA LEU A 8 36.30 -4.31 -0.99
C LEU A 8 35.19 -5.35 -0.85
N SER A 9 35.50 -6.53 -0.31
CA SER A 9 34.53 -7.61 -0.09
C SER A 9 33.49 -7.27 0.98
N LEU A 10 33.88 -6.60 2.06
CA LEU A 10 32.98 -6.13 3.11
C LEU A 10 32.01 -5.05 2.61
N LEU A 11 32.49 -4.14 1.77
CA LEU A 11 31.66 -3.10 1.17
C LEU A 11 30.66 -3.70 0.16
N ALA A 12 31.09 -4.69 -0.63
CA ALA A 12 30.21 -5.42 -1.54
C ALA A 12 29.10 -6.18 -0.80
N LEU A 13 29.39 -6.76 0.38
CA LEU A 13 28.39 -7.42 1.21
C LEU A 13 27.39 -6.42 1.85
N GLY A 14 27.87 -5.22 2.22
CA GLY A 14 27.02 -4.15 2.77
C GLY A 14 26.06 -3.54 1.75
N ILE A 15 26.47 -3.45 0.47
CA ILE A 15 25.60 -2.93 -0.61
C ILE A 15 24.54 -3.97 -1.01
N ALA A 16 24.85 -5.26 -0.93
CA ALA A 16 23.90 -6.34 -1.25
C ALA A 16 22.72 -6.41 -0.25
N GLN A 17 22.91 -5.99 1.00
CA GLN A 17 21.86 -6.04 2.02
C GLN A 17 20.83 -4.90 1.93
N ALA A 18 21.07 -3.87 1.11
CA ALA A 18 20.21 -2.69 1.02
C ALA A 18 18.94 -2.88 0.16
N GLY A 19 18.77 -4.05 -0.48
CA GLY A 19 17.72 -4.26 -1.50
C GLY A 19 16.50 -5.08 -1.07
N SER A 20 16.50 -5.71 0.11
CA SER A 20 15.38 -6.59 0.51
C SER A 20 14.37 -5.83 1.37
N VAL A 21 13.43 -5.14 0.70
CA VAL A 21 12.15 -4.77 1.31
C VAL A 21 11.35 -6.06 1.44
N PHE A 22 11.31 -6.64 2.65
CA PHE A 22 10.42 -7.75 2.92
C PHE A 22 8.98 -7.24 2.79
N ALA A 23 8.19 -7.89 1.92
CA ALA A 23 6.75 -7.70 1.93
C ALA A 23 6.26 -8.08 3.33
N VAL A 24 5.73 -7.10 4.08
CA VAL A 24 5.09 -7.35 5.36
C VAL A 24 4.00 -8.38 5.12
N THR A 25 4.05 -9.50 5.84
CA THR A 25 3.02 -10.54 5.74
C THR A 25 1.67 -9.87 6.02
N PRO A 26 0.68 -9.97 5.12
CA PRO A 26 -0.61 -9.33 5.33
C PRO A 26 -1.22 -9.88 6.62
N MET A 27 -1.52 -8.98 7.56
CA MET A 27 -2.31 -9.32 8.75
C MET A 27 -3.67 -9.80 8.26
N THR A 28 -4.19 -10.89 8.81
CA THR A 28 -5.50 -11.44 8.43
C THR A 28 -6.35 -11.72 9.66
N GLY A 29 -7.67 -11.71 9.48
CA GLY A 29 -8.63 -12.09 10.52
C GLY A 29 -8.54 -11.23 11.78
N ASN A 30 -8.49 -11.90 12.94
CA ASN A 30 -8.66 -11.28 14.26
C ASN A 30 -7.66 -10.16 14.57
N GLU A 31 -6.43 -10.23 14.04
CA GLU A 31 -5.42 -9.19 14.28
C GLU A 31 -5.77 -7.88 13.56
N VAL A 32 -6.42 -7.98 12.39
CA VAL A 32 -6.93 -6.81 11.65
C VAL A 32 -8.12 -6.23 12.42
N GLU A 33 -9.06 -7.07 12.85
CA GLU A 33 -10.23 -6.63 13.61
C GLU A 33 -9.84 -5.93 14.92
N ALA A 34 -8.86 -6.46 15.66
CA ALA A 34 -8.37 -5.83 16.88
C ALA A 34 -7.74 -4.45 16.61
N ARG A 35 -6.96 -4.32 15.54
CA ARG A 35 -6.31 -3.06 15.17
C ARG A 35 -7.31 -2.03 14.68
N VAL A 36 -8.26 -2.43 13.83
CA VAL A 36 -9.32 -1.55 13.32
C VAL A 36 -10.25 -1.15 14.45
N GLY A 37 -10.61 -2.08 15.35
CA GLY A 37 -11.38 -1.81 16.56
C GLY A 37 -10.70 -0.77 17.44
N ALA A 38 -9.41 -0.94 17.74
CA ALA A 38 -8.65 0.03 18.51
C ALA A 38 -8.61 1.43 17.84
N MET A 39 -8.55 1.50 16.51
CA MET A 39 -8.64 2.77 15.80
C MET A 39 -10.03 3.40 15.94
N LEU A 40 -11.10 2.62 15.76
CA LEU A 40 -12.49 3.09 15.88
C LEU A 40 -12.85 3.52 17.30
N ASP A 41 -12.31 2.87 18.33
CA ASP A 41 -12.54 3.23 19.73
C ASP A 41 -11.87 4.57 20.08
N ASN A 42 -10.77 4.89 19.41
CA ASN A 42 -10.03 6.15 19.57
C ASN A 42 -10.50 7.27 18.62
N MET A 43 -11.61 7.08 17.90
CA MET A 43 -12.24 8.09 17.04
C MET A 43 -13.49 8.70 17.70
N THR A 44 -13.59 10.01 17.63
CA THR A 44 -14.83 10.74 17.91
C THR A 44 -15.89 10.45 16.85
N GLN A 45 -17.17 10.70 17.18
CA GLN A 45 -18.26 10.49 16.23
C GLN A 45 -18.12 11.32 14.95
N SER A 46 -17.60 12.55 15.06
CA SER A 46 -17.32 13.40 13.90
C SER A 46 -16.20 12.82 13.01
N GLU A 47 -15.14 12.25 13.58
CA GLU A 47 -14.08 11.60 12.82
C GLU A 47 -14.60 10.37 12.06
N LYS A 48 -15.48 9.58 12.68
CA LYS A 48 -16.13 8.42 12.01
C LYS A 48 -17.00 8.86 10.84
N ILE A 49 -17.77 9.93 10.99
CA ILE A 49 -18.62 10.48 9.93
C ILE A 49 -17.78 11.09 8.81
N ASN A 50 -16.68 11.75 9.13
CA ASN A 50 -15.81 12.32 8.11
C ASN A 50 -15.05 11.21 7.36
N PHE A 51 -14.66 10.13 8.05
CA PHE A 51 -14.00 8.98 7.42
C PHE A 51 -14.85 8.26 6.36
N SER A 52 -16.17 8.26 6.51
CA SER A 52 -17.08 7.61 5.55
C SER A 52 -17.45 8.50 4.35
N ARG A 53 -16.96 9.74 4.31
CA ARG A 53 -17.25 10.70 3.25
C ARG A 53 -16.10 10.81 2.27
N VAL A 54 -16.46 11.09 1.02
CA VAL A 54 -15.53 11.42 -0.06
C VAL A 54 -15.50 12.94 -0.19
N ASP A 55 -14.43 13.59 0.27
CA ASP A 55 -14.31 15.05 0.28
C ASP A 55 -13.23 15.61 -0.66
N ASP A 56 -12.07 14.97 -0.74
CA ASP A 56 -10.86 15.44 -1.46
C ASP A 56 -10.53 14.57 -2.70
N GLY A 57 -11.55 13.95 -3.31
CA GLY A 57 -11.36 13.00 -4.42
C GLY A 57 -10.68 11.68 -4.03
N ARG A 58 -10.39 11.47 -2.74
CA ARG A 58 -9.98 10.21 -2.15
C ARG A 58 -11.21 9.47 -1.63
N MET A 59 -11.30 8.16 -1.89
CA MET A 59 -12.42 7.34 -1.41
C MET A 59 -12.38 7.14 0.09
N ILE A 60 -11.18 7.09 0.66
CA ILE A 60 -10.96 7.11 2.10
C ILE A 60 -10.11 8.34 2.40
N PRO A 61 -10.58 9.28 3.25
CA PRO A 61 -9.81 10.47 3.58
C PRO A 61 -8.60 10.12 4.43
N LYS A 62 -7.63 11.03 4.45
CA LYS A 62 -6.41 10.88 5.24
C LYS A 62 -6.72 11.01 6.72
N LEU A 63 -6.24 10.08 7.56
CA LEU A 63 -6.28 10.20 9.02
C LEU A 63 -4.86 10.37 9.56
N ASP A 64 -4.44 11.63 9.68
CA ASP A 64 -3.11 12.00 10.18
C ASP A 64 -2.83 11.43 11.57
N LYS A 65 -3.85 11.39 12.45
CA LYS A 65 -3.77 10.83 13.81
C LYS A 65 -3.28 9.38 13.87
N PHE A 66 -3.63 8.58 12.86
CA PHE A 66 -3.25 7.17 12.77
C PHE A 66 -2.21 6.91 11.67
N ASN A 67 -1.63 7.98 11.10
CA ASN A 67 -0.72 7.92 9.95
C ASN A 67 -1.31 7.12 8.77
N LEU A 68 -2.64 7.19 8.58
CA LEU A 68 -3.33 6.53 7.48
C LEU A 68 -3.40 7.49 6.30
N GLN A 69 -2.67 7.14 5.24
CA GLN A 69 -2.76 7.87 3.97
C GLN A 69 -4.14 7.65 3.38
N GLY A 70 -4.75 8.71 2.85
CA GLY A 70 -6.03 8.57 2.17
C GLY A 70 -5.88 7.71 0.93
N THR A 71 -6.91 6.95 0.58
CA THR A 71 -6.88 6.03 -0.56
C THR A 71 -7.57 6.63 -1.77
N VAL A 72 -6.98 6.41 -2.93
CA VAL A 72 -7.60 6.71 -4.22
C VAL A 72 -8.05 5.39 -4.81
N ALA A 73 -9.33 5.27 -5.15
CA ALA A 73 -9.79 4.14 -5.95
C ALA A 73 -9.59 4.47 -7.43
N TYR A 74 -8.86 3.60 -8.12
CA TYR A 74 -8.72 3.65 -9.56
C TYR A 74 -9.55 2.52 -10.15
N ASP A 75 -10.45 2.86 -11.07
CA ASP A 75 -10.96 1.91 -12.05
C ASP A 75 -9.78 1.54 -12.99
N SER A 76 -9.68 0.38 -13.62
CA SER A 76 -10.63 -0.68 -13.91
C SER A 76 -10.11 -2.07 -13.59
N ALA A 77 -11.01 -3.05 -13.64
CA ALA A 77 -10.66 -4.47 -13.55
C ALA A 77 -9.69 -4.94 -14.65
N MET A 78 -9.50 -4.16 -15.72
CA MET A 78 -8.61 -4.46 -16.85
C MET A 78 -7.31 -3.65 -16.84
N GLY A 79 -7.09 -2.76 -15.87
CA GLY A 79 -5.92 -1.90 -15.81
C GLY A 79 -6.25 -0.55 -15.20
N VAL A 80 -5.23 0.23 -14.82
CA VAL A 80 -5.41 1.52 -14.14
C VAL A 80 -5.91 2.57 -15.13
N LEU A 81 -7.04 3.21 -14.87
CA LEU A 81 -7.58 4.31 -15.67
C LEU A 81 -7.12 5.64 -15.11
N VAL A 82 -6.59 6.49 -15.99
CA VAL A 82 -6.22 7.87 -15.70
C VAL A 82 -6.83 8.76 -16.77
N GLY A 83 -7.73 9.67 -16.40
CA GLY A 83 -8.36 10.60 -17.34
C GLY A 83 -9.20 9.94 -18.44
N GLY A 84 -9.90 8.85 -18.12
CA GLY A 84 -10.77 8.14 -19.07
C GLY A 84 -10.05 7.23 -20.07
N LYS A 85 -8.75 7.00 -19.89
CA LYS A 85 -7.95 6.06 -20.69
C LYS A 85 -7.20 5.11 -19.77
N THR A 86 -7.04 3.86 -20.21
CA THR A 86 -6.20 2.90 -19.50
C THR A 86 -4.73 3.29 -19.64
N PHE A 87 -4.04 3.37 -18.51
CA PHE A 87 -2.65 3.72 -18.37
C PHE A 87 -1.83 2.44 -18.10
N GLY A 88 -0.78 2.23 -18.90
CA GLY A 88 0.13 1.09 -18.74
C GLY A 88 -0.42 -0.23 -19.31
N ALA A 89 -0.12 -1.33 -18.63
CA ALA A 89 -0.49 -2.67 -19.07
C ALA A 89 -2.01 -2.87 -19.01
N GLN A 90 -2.56 -3.46 -20.07
CA GLN A 90 -3.98 -3.79 -20.18
C GLN A 90 -4.13 -5.31 -20.09
N TYR A 91 -5.07 -5.73 -19.28
CA TYR A 91 -5.39 -7.14 -19.05
C TYR A 91 -6.64 -7.53 -19.85
N PRO A 92 -6.77 -8.81 -20.23
CA PRO A 92 -8.00 -9.32 -20.83
C PRO A 92 -9.21 -9.03 -19.95
N SER A 93 -10.39 -8.92 -20.56
CA SER A 93 -11.62 -8.76 -19.79
C SER A 93 -11.82 -9.98 -18.88
N PRO A 94 -12.51 -9.83 -17.72
CA PRO A 94 -12.78 -10.96 -16.83
C PRO A 94 -13.48 -12.13 -17.53
N SER A 95 -14.34 -11.85 -18.53
CA SER A 95 -14.97 -12.88 -19.36
C SER A 95 -13.97 -13.62 -20.25
N ALA A 96 -12.95 -12.93 -20.77
CA ALA A 96 -11.87 -13.58 -21.54
C ALA A 96 -10.89 -14.34 -20.65
N LEU A 97 -10.73 -13.93 -19.38
CA LEU A 97 -9.94 -14.66 -18.39
C LEU A 97 -10.65 -15.95 -17.92
N ALA A 98 -11.98 -15.94 -17.89
CA ALA A 98 -12.79 -17.08 -17.43
C ALA A 98 -13.11 -18.13 -18.51
N ALA A 99 -12.89 -17.79 -19.79
CA ALA A 99 -13.11 -18.67 -20.94
C ALA A 99 -11.93 -19.61 -21.17
#